data_AF-A0A1G9H1J0-F1
#
_entry.id   AF-A0A1G9H1J0-F1
#
_cell.length_a   1.000
_cell.length_b   1.000
_cell.length_c   1.000
_cell.angle_alpha   90.00
_cell.angle_beta   90.00
_cell.angle_gamma   90.00
#
_symmetry.space_group_name_H-M   'P 1'
#
loop_
_entity.id
_entity.type
_entity.pdbx_description
1 polymer ?
#
loop_
_entity_poly.entity_id
_entity_poly.type
_entity_poly.pdbx_seq_one_letter_code
_entity_poly.pdbx_strand_id
1 'polypeptide(L)'
;MTLPDANTMSTMARYARHRAQLWGLMGTLVGPATDDLVARATDGRLGREVADASHFVGDTNPFTDVIPSRRDVFERRRSVDADAERAALREDLAGAHDPTLAGVFDAAGDRCAEEAAAWEDGDAEAAKAARMAQFESLRGELGRLTDWCVDLHRRATTEPARMVARLVAAHLSLESGVDVKSRLKA
;
A
#
# COMPACT_ATOMS: atom_id res chain seq x y z
N MET A 1 21.21 11.84 25.27
CA MET A 1 20.91 11.28 23.94
C MET A 1 21.10 12.42 22.95
N THR A 2 21.97 12.28 21.95
CA THR A 2 22.29 13.37 21.01
C THR A 2 21.16 13.54 20.01
N LEU A 3 20.72 14.77 19.76
CA LEU A 3 19.71 15.06 18.74
C LEU A 3 20.26 14.69 17.34
N PRO A 4 19.45 14.09 16.46
CA PRO A 4 19.85 13.85 15.07
C PRO A 4 20.18 15.16 14.36
N ASP A 5 21.10 15.12 13.39
CA ASP A 5 21.38 16.29 12.55
C ASP A 5 20.22 16.61 11.59
N ALA A 6 20.22 17.81 11.01
CA ALA A 6 19.16 18.30 10.13
C ALA A 6 18.98 17.43 8.87
N ASN A 7 20.06 16.82 8.36
CA ASN A 7 20.00 15.94 7.19
C ASN A 7 19.28 14.62 7.52
N THR A 8 19.58 14.08 8.71
CA THR A 8 18.93 12.89 9.25
C THR A 8 17.44 13.15 9.45
N MET A 9 17.08 14.26 10.10
CA MET A 9 15.66 14.62 10.32
C MET A 9 14.89 14.77 9.00
N SER A 10 15.45 15.50 8.03
CA SER A 10 14.84 15.64 6.69
C SER A 10 14.67 14.31 5.97
N THR A 11 15.65 13.42 6.07
CA THR A 11 15.58 12.07 5.49
C THR A 11 14.48 11.23 6.15
N MET A 12 14.38 11.27 7.48
CA MET A 12 13.36 10.52 8.22
C MET A 12 11.95 11.05 7.95
N ALA A 13 11.77 12.38 7.90
CA ALA A 13 10.51 13.00 7.49
C ALA A 13 10.07 12.48 6.11
N ARG A 14 10.98 12.50 5.13
CA ARG A 14 10.71 11.99 3.78
C ARG A 14 10.31 10.51 3.80
N TYR A 15 10.98 9.67 4.59
CA TYR A 15 10.59 8.25 4.72
C TYR A 15 9.19 8.08 5.33
N ALA A 16 8.87 8.84 6.37
CA ALA A 16 7.54 8.81 6.97
C ALA A 16 6.45 9.25 5.97
N ARG A 17 6.70 10.28 5.15
CA ARG A 17 5.77 10.69 4.07
C ARG A 17 5.57 9.62 3.01
N HIS A 18 6.64 8.96 2.58
CA HIS A 18 6.54 7.87 1.61
C HIS A 18 5.72 6.70 2.16
N ARG A 19 5.90 6.36 3.43
CA ARG A 19 5.09 5.35 4.12
C ARG A 19 3.62 5.78 4.23
N ALA A 20 3.34 7.03 4.59
CA ALA A 20 1.98 7.58 4.60
C ALA A 20 1.31 7.47 3.22
N GLN A 21 2.04 7.79 2.15
CA GLN A 21 1.57 7.65 0.78
C GLN A 21 1.25 6.19 0.43
N LEU A 22 2.11 5.23 0.81
CA LEU A 22 1.83 3.81 0.59
C LEU A 22 0.58 3.34 1.34
N TRP A 23 0.40 3.75 2.60
CA TRP A 23 -0.82 3.45 3.37
C TRP A 23 -2.07 3.98 2.65
N GLY A 24 -2.05 5.23 2.17
CA GLY A 24 -3.16 5.81 1.41
C GLY A 24 -3.43 5.12 0.07
N LEU A 25 -2.39 4.67 -0.64
CA LEU A 25 -2.55 3.88 -1.87
C LEU A 25 -3.19 2.53 -1.59
N MET A 26 -2.78 1.84 -0.52
CA MET A 26 -3.41 0.58 -0.13
C MET A 26 -4.85 0.79 0.36
N GLY A 27 -5.12 1.87 1.10
CA GLY A 27 -6.47 2.28 1.48
C GLY A 27 -7.38 2.50 0.27
N THR A 28 -6.85 3.12 -0.80
CA THR A 28 -7.58 3.27 -2.07
C THR A 28 -7.91 1.90 -2.69
N LEU A 29 -7.00 0.92 -2.63
CA LEU A 29 -7.21 -0.41 -3.20
C LEU A 29 -8.19 -1.27 -2.41
N VAL A 30 -8.24 -1.09 -1.09
CA VAL A 30 -9.15 -1.78 -0.16
C VAL A 30 -10.51 -1.06 -0.07
N GLY A 31 -10.57 0.20 -0.51
CA GLY A 31 -11.78 1.01 -0.56
C GLY A 31 -12.69 0.70 -1.76
N PRO A 32 -13.76 1.49 -1.96
CA PRO A 32 -14.65 1.36 -3.10
C PRO A 32 -13.92 1.51 -4.44
N ALA A 33 -14.32 0.73 -5.45
CA ALA A 33 -13.77 0.82 -6.80
C ALA A 33 -14.26 2.08 -7.54
N THR A 34 -13.59 3.20 -7.31
CA THR A 34 -13.90 4.50 -7.92
C THR A 34 -13.49 4.57 -9.39
N ASP A 35 -14.07 5.53 -10.13
CA ASP A 35 -13.66 5.84 -11.52
C ASP A 35 -12.18 6.19 -11.61
N ASP A 36 -11.69 6.94 -10.63
CA ASP A 36 -10.30 7.38 -10.59
C ASP A 36 -9.32 6.22 -10.33
N LEU A 37 -9.65 5.30 -9.40
CA LEU A 37 -8.85 4.09 -9.20
C LEU A 37 -8.79 3.24 -10.47
N VAL A 38 -9.93 3.03 -11.13
CA VAL A 38 -10.00 2.28 -12.39
C VAL A 38 -9.14 2.96 -13.46
N ALA A 39 -9.24 4.28 -13.61
CA ALA A 39 -8.43 5.03 -14.58
C ALA A 39 -6.93 4.91 -14.29
N ARG A 40 -6.50 5.08 -13.03
CA ARG A 40 -5.11 4.93 -12.60
C ARG A 40 -4.58 3.51 -12.80
N ALA A 41 -5.41 2.50 -12.61
CA ALA A 41 -5.06 1.11 -12.88
C ALA A 41 -4.89 0.89 -14.40
N THR A 42 -5.84 1.35 -15.22
CA THR A 42 -5.83 1.17 -16.68
C THR A 42 -4.64 1.86 -17.37
N ASP A 43 -4.28 3.08 -16.97
CA ASP A 43 -3.15 3.83 -17.57
C ASP A 43 -1.79 3.58 -16.88
N GLY A 44 -1.78 2.63 -15.93
CA GLY A 44 -0.61 2.21 -15.17
C GLY A 44 -0.06 3.26 -14.20
N ARG A 45 -0.75 4.40 -13.96
CA ARG A 45 -0.36 5.38 -12.93
C ARG A 45 -0.29 4.75 -11.55
N LEU A 46 -1.23 3.89 -11.18
CA LEU A 46 -1.23 3.22 -9.89
C LEU A 46 0.08 2.47 -9.61
N GLY A 47 0.59 1.71 -10.59
CA GLY A 47 1.86 0.99 -10.43
C GLY A 47 3.06 1.92 -10.30
N ARG A 48 3.04 3.07 -10.98
CA ARG A 48 4.07 4.11 -10.84
C ARG A 48 4.01 4.78 -9.47
N GLU A 49 2.82 5.11 -8.98
CA GLU A 49 2.60 5.69 -7.65
C GLU A 49 3.14 4.76 -6.54
N VAL A 50 2.89 3.44 -6.63
CA VAL A 50 3.44 2.47 -5.66
C VAL A 50 4.97 2.34 -5.79
N ALA A 51 5.50 2.31 -7.02
CA ALA A 51 6.94 2.24 -7.23
C ALA A 51 7.68 3.47 -6.68
N ASP A 52 7.16 4.66 -6.97
CA ASP A 52 7.72 5.93 -6.50
C ASP A 52 7.65 6.03 -4.97
N ALA A 53 6.51 5.64 -4.38
CA ALA A 53 6.33 5.67 -2.93
C ALA A 53 7.14 4.60 -2.18
N SER A 54 7.57 3.52 -2.85
CA SER A 54 8.37 2.44 -2.23
C SER A 54 9.87 2.50 -2.58
N HIS A 55 10.31 3.44 -3.41
CA HIS A 55 11.71 3.52 -3.84
C HIS A 55 12.69 3.56 -2.66
N PHE A 56 12.32 4.23 -1.56
CA PHE A 56 13.19 4.38 -0.39
C PHE A 56 13.64 3.06 0.26
N VAL A 57 12.96 1.95 -0.04
CA VAL A 57 13.28 0.61 0.52
C VAL A 57 14.54 0.00 -0.09
N GLY A 58 14.92 0.40 -1.31
CA GLY A 58 16.11 -0.11 -1.99
C GLY A 58 15.95 -1.56 -2.51
N ASP A 59 17.04 -2.33 -2.50
CA ASP A 59 17.11 -3.65 -3.17
C ASP A 59 16.22 -4.74 -2.54
N THR A 60 15.77 -4.54 -1.30
CA THR A 60 14.87 -5.46 -0.58
C THR A 60 13.39 -5.09 -0.75
N ASN A 61 13.07 -4.17 -1.68
CA ASN A 61 11.72 -3.70 -1.89
C ASN A 61 10.76 -4.87 -2.22
N PRO A 62 9.77 -5.18 -1.36
CA PRO A 62 8.88 -6.31 -1.56
C PRO A 62 7.93 -6.14 -2.74
N PHE A 63 7.81 -4.94 -3.28
CA PHE A 63 6.98 -4.62 -4.44
C PHE A 63 7.64 -4.97 -5.78
N THR A 64 8.97 -5.17 -5.82
CA THR A 64 9.72 -5.45 -7.07
C THR A 64 9.23 -6.71 -7.78
N ASP A 65 8.78 -7.72 -7.01
CA ASP A 65 8.24 -8.98 -7.55
C ASP A 65 6.71 -8.95 -7.73
N VAL A 66 6.05 -7.90 -7.26
CA VAL A 66 4.58 -7.80 -7.20
C VAL A 66 4.05 -6.85 -8.25
N ILE A 67 4.68 -5.69 -8.43
CA ILE A 67 4.36 -4.77 -9.51
C ILE A 67 4.81 -5.48 -10.80
N PRO A 68 3.88 -5.96 -11.65
CA PRO A 68 4.27 -6.60 -12.89
C PRO A 68 5.08 -5.62 -13.74
N SER A 69 5.85 -6.12 -14.71
CA SER A 69 6.19 -5.31 -15.87
C SER A 69 4.90 -4.68 -16.38
N ARG A 70 4.86 -3.32 -16.40
CA ARG A 70 3.77 -2.35 -16.65
C ARG A 70 2.58 -2.74 -17.56
N ARG A 71 2.64 -3.85 -18.30
CA ARG A 71 1.81 -4.23 -19.44
C ARG A 71 0.82 -5.38 -19.22
N ASP A 72 0.96 -6.20 -18.18
CA ASP A 72 0.33 -7.54 -18.23
C ASP A 72 -0.91 -7.76 -17.34
N VAL A 73 -1.16 -6.92 -16.32
CA VAL A 73 -2.25 -7.17 -15.34
C VAL A 73 -3.43 -6.19 -15.45
N PHE A 74 -3.17 -4.91 -15.72
CA PHE A 74 -4.22 -3.88 -15.83
C PHE A 74 -4.36 -3.29 -17.25
N GLU A 75 -3.33 -3.42 -18.09
CA GLU A 75 -3.40 -3.10 -19.53
C GLU A 75 -3.93 -4.34 -20.28
N ARG A 76 -5.25 -4.47 -20.41
CA ARG A 76 -5.79 -5.38 -21.43
C ARG A 76 -5.44 -4.79 -22.81
N ARG A 77 -4.74 -5.55 -23.64
CA ARG A 77 -4.25 -5.10 -24.96
C ARG A 77 -5.40 -4.50 -25.77
N ARG A 78 -5.35 -3.18 -26.05
CA ARG A 78 -6.17 -2.42 -27.03
C ARG A 78 -7.40 -3.21 -27.50
N SER A 79 -8.41 -3.35 -26.65
CA SER A 79 -9.66 -3.96 -27.07
C SER A 79 -10.44 -2.98 -27.95
N VAL A 80 -11.41 -3.54 -28.66
CA VAL A 80 -12.34 -2.79 -29.50
C VAL A 80 -13.35 -1.99 -28.64
N ASP A 81 -13.44 -2.27 -27.33
CA ASP A 81 -14.39 -1.65 -26.39
C ASP A 81 -13.74 -1.34 -25.03
N ALA A 82 -13.11 -0.17 -24.94
CA ALA A 82 -12.43 0.29 -23.73
C ALA A 82 -13.37 0.52 -22.53
N ASP A 83 -14.65 0.81 -22.78
CA ASP A 83 -15.61 1.08 -21.71
C ASP A 83 -16.09 -0.23 -21.06
N ALA A 84 -16.32 -1.28 -21.86
CA ALA A 84 -16.56 -2.62 -21.33
C ALA A 84 -15.38 -3.14 -20.49
N GLU A 85 -14.15 -2.87 -20.90
CA GLU A 85 -12.96 -3.26 -20.12
C GLU A 85 -12.86 -2.52 -18.79
N ARG A 86 -13.13 -1.22 -18.77
CA ARG A 86 -13.17 -0.43 -17.52
C ARG A 86 -14.27 -0.90 -16.59
N ALA A 87 -15.45 -1.25 -17.12
CA ALA A 87 -16.54 -1.79 -16.34
C ALA A 87 -16.17 -3.13 -15.70
N ALA A 88 -15.57 -4.04 -16.47
CA ALA A 88 -15.09 -5.33 -15.96
C ALA A 88 -13.98 -5.16 -14.91
N LEU A 89 -13.01 -4.26 -15.15
CA LEU A 89 -11.98 -3.94 -14.16
C LEU A 89 -12.57 -3.35 -12.87
N ARG A 90 -13.60 -2.51 -12.97
CA ARG A 90 -14.30 -1.98 -11.80
C ARG A 90 -14.93 -3.09 -10.97
N GLU A 91 -15.60 -4.04 -11.63
CA GLU A 91 -16.21 -5.19 -10.96
C GLU A 91 -15.14 -6.06 -10.27
N ASP A 92 -14.02 -6.31 -10.98
CA ASP A 92 -12.87 -7.05 -10.44
C ASP A 92 -12.32 -6.38 -9.16
N LEU A 93 -12.13 -5.05 -9.19
CA LEU A 93 -11.62 -4.28 -8.06
C LEU A 93 -12.65 -4.14 -6.94
N ALA A 94 -13.95 -4.06 -7.25
CA ALA A 94 -15.02 -4.00 -6.26
C ALA A 94 -15.05 -5.26 -5.38
N GLY A 95 -14.62 -6.40 -5.90
CA GLY A 95 -14.47 -7.64 -5.13
C GLY A 95 -13.45 -7.56 -3.99
N ALA A 96 -12.51 -6.60 -4.04
CA ALA A 96 -11.53 -6.35 -2.99
C ALA A 96 -12.01 -5.36 -1.90
N HIS A 97 -13.12 -4.65 -2.13
CA HIS A 97 -13.60 -3.66 -1.17
C HIS A 97 -13.95 -4.29 0.18
N ASP A 98 -13.36 -3.77 1.27
CA ASP A 98 -13.75 -4.10 2.64
C ASP A 98 -13.90 -2.80 3.47
N PRO A 99 -15.14 -2.38 3.77
CA PRO A 99 -15.39 -1.13 4.49
C PRO A 99 -14.88 -1.17 5.93
N THR A 100 -14.65 -2.36 6.49
CA THR A 100 -14.15 -2.53 7.85
C THR A 100 -12.63 -2.39 7.95
N LEU A 101 -11.93 -2.42 6.81
CA LEU A 101 -10.48 -2.30 6.72
C LEU A 101 -10.02 -0.95 6.19
N ALA A 102 -10.79 -0.29 5.32
CA ALA A 102 -10.40 1.01 4.74
C ALA A 102 -9.97 2.03 5.82
N GLY A 103 -10.73 2.15 6.91
CA GLY A 103 -10.39 3.05 8.03
C GLY A 103 -9.10 2.68 8.78
N VAL A 104 -8.65 1.43 8.70
CA VAL A 104 -7.35 1.01 9.28
C VAL A 104 -6.20 1.58 8.45
N PHE A 105 -6.31 1.54 7.12
CA PHE A 105 -5.29 2.09 6.22
C PHE A 105 -5.21 3.61 6.33
N ASP A 106 -6.36 4.29 6.37
CA ASP A 106 -6.41 5.75 6.54
C ASP A 106 -5.76 6.17 7.87
N ALA A 107 -6.16 5.54 8.98
CA ALA A 107 -5.59 5.83 10.29
C ALA A 107 -4.09 5.50 10.39
N ALA A 108 -3.60 4.50 9.67
CA ALA A 108 -2.17 4.21 9.61
C ALA A 108 -1.40 5.27 8.80
N GLY A 109 -1.98 5.73 7.68
CA GLY A 109 -1.45 6.83 6.87
C GLY A 109 -1.33 8.14 7.65
N ASP A 110 -2.39 8.51 8.38
CA ASP A 110 -2.42 9.73 9.20
C ASP A 110 -1.31 9.71 10.26
N ARG A 111 -1.11 8.59 10.95
CA ARG A 111 -0.03 8.45 11.95
C ARG A 111 1.37 8.55 11.34
N CYS A 112 1.55 8.11 10.09
CA CYS A 112 2.81 8.31 9.38
C CYS A 112 3.01 9.78 8.97
N ALA A 113 1.93 10.50 8.64
CA ALA A 113 1.99 11.93 8.38
C ALA A 113 2.32 12.73 9.65
N GLU A 114 1.76 12.34 10.80
CA GLU A 114 2.11 12.90 12.12
C GLU A 114 3.59 12.68 12.46
N GLU A 115 4.14 11.48 12.21
CA GLU A 115 5.58 11.21 12.35
C GLU A 115 6.41 12.11 11.44
N ALA A 116 6.00 12.30 10.18
CA ALA A 116 6.71 13.17 9.24
C ALA A 116 6.74 14.63 9.73
N ALA A 117 5.61 15.15 10.19
CA ALA A 117 5.51 16.51 10.73
C ALA A 117 6.42 16.69 11.95
N ALA A 118 6.44 15.73 12.89
CA ALA A 118 7.32 15.79 14.05
C ALA A 118 8.81 15.80 13.67
N TRP A 119 9.22 15.04 12.65
CA TRP A 119 10.58 15.09 12.12
C TRP A 119 10.93 16.46 11.50
N GLU A 120 9.99 17.09 10.81
CA GLU A 120 10.17 18.41 10.17
C GLU A 120 10.28 19.54 11.18
N ASP A 121 9.51 19.45 12.27
CA ASP A 121 9.53 20.40 13.38
C ASP A 121 10.78 20.25 14.28
N GLY A 122 11.58 19.21 14.06
CA GLY A 122 12.77 18.90 14.84
C GLY A 122 12.48 18.20 16.17
N ASP A 123 11.23 17.75 16.40
CA ASP A 123 10.85 16.98 17.58
C ASP A 123 11.09 15.48 17.36
N ALA A 124 12.38 15.10 17.44
CA ALA A 124 12.82 13.73 17.24
C ALA A 124 12.24 12.74 18.26
N GLU A 125 11.86 13.18 19.46
CA GLU A 125 11.30 12.29 20.48
C GLU A 125 9.82 12.02 20.20
N ALA A 126 9.04 13.04 19.84
CA ALA A 126 7.67 12.84 19.38
C ALA A 126 7.60 11.96 18.13
N ALA A 127 8.51 12.16 17.17
CA ALA A 127 8.57 11.35 15.96
C ALA A 127 8.86 9.85 16.25
N LYS A 128 9.81 9.56 17.15
CA LYS A 128 10.08 8.18 17.59
C LYS A 128 8.89 7.57 18.34
N ALA A 129 8.25 8.34 19.22
CA ALA A 129 7.07 7.87 19.94
C ALA A 129 5.91 7.55 18.98
N ALA A 130 5.67 8.41 17.97
CA ALA A 130 4.70 8.16 16.91
C ALA A 130 5.03 6.87 16.14
N ARG A 131 6.30 6.68 15.74
CA ARG A 131 6.74 5.46 15.05
C ARG A 131 6.50 4.19 15.88
N MET A 132 6.77 4.24 17.18
CA MET A 132 6.51 3.10 18.08
C MET A 132 5.01 2.81 18.21
N ALA A 133 4.17 3.85 18.35
CA ALA A 133 2.73 3.70 18.43
C ALA A 133 2.12 3.12 17.13
N GLN A 134 2.66 3.49 15.97
CA GLN A 134 2.28 2.88 14.69
C GLN A 134 2.55 1.37 14.68
N PHE A 135 3.73 0.94 15.14
CA PHE A 135 4.08 -0.48 15.17
C PHE A 135 3.17 -1.29 16.09
N GLU A 136 2.85 -0.76 17.27
CA GLU A 136 1.93 -1.42 18.21
C GLU A 136 0.50 -1.50 17.65
N SER A 137 0.01 -0.41 17.04
CA SER A 137 -1.30 -0.41 16.37
C SER A 137 -1.35 -1.42 15.23
N LEU A 138 -0.31 -1.49 14.39
CA LEU A 138 -0.24 -2.47 13.31
C LEU A 138 -0.21 -3.90 13.84
N ARG A 139 0.52 -4.15 14.92
CA ARG A 139 0.61 -5.48 15.53
C ARG A 139 -0.76 -6.03 15.94
N GLY A 140 -1.64 -5.17 16.46
CA GLY A 140 -3.02 -5.53 16.80
C GLY A 140 -3.87 -5.94 15.60
N GLU A 141 -3.64 -5.34 14.43
CA GLU A 141 -4.43 -5.58 13.21
C GLU A 141 -3.78 -6.57 12.22
N LEU A 142 -2.49 -6.88 12.39
CA LEU A 142 -1.69 -7.61 11.40
C LEU A 142 -2.28 -8.99 11.05
N GLY A 143 -2.82 -9.70 12.03
CA GLY A 143 -3.47 -11.00 11.82
C GLY A 143 -4.67 -10.87 10.89
N ARG A 144 -5.59 -9.98 11.22
CA ARG A 144 -6.80 -9.72 10.42
C ARG A 144 -6.48 -9.23 9.01
N LEU A 145 -5.51 -8.31 8.87
CA LEU A 145 -5.08 -7.81 7.56
C LEU A 145 -4.42 -8.91 6.71
N THR A 146 -3.65 -9.80 7.35
CA THR A 146 -3.04 -10.96 6.69
C THR A 146 -4.10 -11.96 6.22
N ASP A 147 -5.06 -12.28 7.08
CA ASP A 147 -6.15 -13.21 6.76
C ASP A 147 -6.99 -12.67 5.59
N TRP A 148 -7.31 -11.38 5.59
CA TRP A 148 -7.99 -10.73 4.46
C TRP A 148 -7.20 -10.86 3.15
N CYS A 149 -5.88 -10.63 3.17
CA CYS A 149 -5.05 -10.79 1.98
C CYS A 149 -5.10 -12.24 1.45
N VAL A 150 -4.99 -13.22 2.34
CA VAL A 150 -5.04 -14.65 1.99
C VAL A 150 -6.42 -15.03 1.42
N ASP A 151 -7.49 -14.61 2.08
CA ASP A 151 -8.86 -14.93 1.67
C ASP A 151 -9.21 -14.27 0.32
N LEU A 152 -8.87 -12.99 0.14
CA LEU A 152 -9.03 -12.30 -1.14
C LEU A 152 -8.24 -13.03 -2.24
N HIS A 153 -6.98 -13.38 -1.99
CA HIS A 153 -6.15 -14.06 -2.98
C HIS A 153 -6.73 -15.42 -3.40
N ARG A 154 -7.22 -16.20 -2.43
CA ARG A 154 -7.79 -17.55 -2.65
C ARG A 154 -9.13 -17.51 -3.38
N ARG A 155 -10.02 -16.58 -3.00
CA ARG A 155 -11.37 -16.47 -3.60
C ARG A 155 -11.37 -15.73 -4.93
N ALA A 156 -10.35 -14.91 -5.20
CA ALA A 156 -10.25 -14.16 -6.44
C ALA A 156 -10.10 -15.09 -7.66
N THR A 157 -11.04 -14.95 -8.59
CA THR A 157 -11.02 -15.63 -9.89
C THR A 157 -10.28 -14.83 -10.95
N THR A 158 -10.02 -13.54 -10.71
CA THR A 158 -9.39 -12.64 -11.68
C THR A 158 -8.04 -12.12 -11.17
N GLU A 159 -7.14 -11.83 -12.11
CA GLU A 159 -5.79 -11.36 -11.79
C GLU A 159 -5.75 -9.98 -11.11
N PRO A 160 -6.60 -8.99 -11.48
CA PRO A 160 -6.64 -7.71 -10.76
C PRO A 160 -6.94 -7.86 -9.26
N ALA A 161 -7.92 -8.69 -8.88
CA ALA A 161 -8.24 -8.92 -7.47
C ALA A 161 -7.09 -9.63 -6.72
N ARG A 162 -6.43 -10.60 -7.36
CA ARG A 162 -5.23 -11.25 -6.81
C ARG A 162 -4.08 -10.27 -6.64
N MET A 163 -3.94 -9.33 -7.57
CA MET A 163 -2.92 -8.29 -7.52
C MET A 163 -3.13 -7.34 -6.33
N VAL A 164 -4.38 -6.95 -6.05
CA VAL A 164 -4.70 -6.15 -4.85
C VAL A 164 -4.21 -6.87 -3.58
N ALA A 165 -4.53 -8.15 -3.41
CA ALA A 165 -4.05 -8.93 -2.28
C ALA A 165 -2.51 -8.97 -2.17
N ARG A 166 -1.81 -9.13 -3.30
CA ARG A 166 -0.34 -9.15 -3.33
C ARG A 166 0.28 -7.80 -2.99
N LEU A 167 -0.29 -6.69 -3.49
CA LEU A 167 0.18 -5.34 -3.20
C LEU A 167 0.02 -5.01 -1.71
N VAL A 168 -1.14 -5.31 -1.14
CA VAL A 168 -1.38 -5.10 0.29
C VAL A 168 -0.47 -6.01 1.12
N ALA A 169 -0.33 -7.29 0.78
CA ALA A 169 0.60 -8.18 1.48
C ALA A 169 2.06 -7.70 1.43
N ALA A 170 2.51 -7.17 0.27
CA ALA A 170 3.84 -6.59 0.15
C ALA A 170 4.02 -5.36 1.06
N HIS A 171 3.01 -4.49 1.12
CA HIS A 171 3.01 -3.35 2.02
C HIS A 171 3.05 -3.76 3.50
N LEU A 172 2.23 -4.72 3.90
CA LEU A 172 2.22 -5.23 5.28
C LEU A 172 3.57 -5.87 5.64
N SER A 173 4.21 -6.56 4.70
CA SER A 173 5.56 -7.08 4.90
C SER A 173 6.60 -5.99 5.11
N LEU A 174 6.51 -4.90 4.36
CA LEU A 174 7.37 -3.74 4.56
C LEU A 174 7.17 -3.11 5.94
N GLU A 175 5.93 -2.91 6.36
CA GLU A 175 5.60 -2.17 7.57
C GLU A 175 5.78 -2.98 8.86
N SER A 176 5.54 -4.29 8.82
CA SER A 176 5.63 -5.18 9.99
C SER A 176 6.95 -5.94 10.11
N GLY A 177 7.71 -6.08 9.02
CA GLY A 177 8.86 -6.98 8.93
C GLY A 177 8.50 -8.48 8.87
N VAL A 178 7.21 -8.84 8.85
CA VAL A 178 6.73 -10.22 8.71
C VAL A 178 6.54 -10.57 7.24
N ASP A 179 6.95 -11.75 6.79
CA ASP A 179 6.72 -12.21 5.41
C ASP A 179 5.26 -12.67 5.19
N VAL A 180 4.35 -11.69 5.07
CA VAL A 180 2.94 -11.86 4.71
C VAL A 180 2.81 -12.41 3.27
N LYS A 181 3.70 -12.00 2.35
CA LYS A 181 3.68 -12.48 0.95
C LYS A 181 3.79 -14.00 0.86
N SER A 182 4.62 -14.63 1.68
CA SER A 182 4.75 -16.09 1.72
C SER A 182 3.42 -16.81 2.01
N ARG A 183 2.51 -16.18 2.76
CA ARG A 183 1.21 -16.74 3.13
C ARG A 183 0.25 -16.84 1.96
N LEU A 184 0.44 -16.04 0.90
CA LEU A 184 -0.38 -16.11 -0.31
C LEU A 184 -0.08 -17.34 -1.18
N LYS A 185 1.07 -17.98 -0.99
CA LYS A 185 1.49 -19.19 -1.73
C LYS A 185 0.98 -20.49 -1.08
N ALA A 186 0.43 -20.42 0.12
CA ALA A 186 -0.03 -21.54 0.94
C ALA A 186 -1.54 -21.77 0.79
#